data_AF-A0AA95KIR0-F1
#
_entry.id   AF-A0AA95KIR0-F1
#
_cell.length_a   1.000
_cell.length_b   1.000
_cell.length_c   1.000
_cell.angle_alpha   90.00
_cell.angle_beta   90.00
_cell.angle_gamma   90.00
#
_symmetry.space_group_name_H-M   'P 1'
#
loop_
_entity.id
_entity.type
_entity.pdbx_description
1 polymer ?
#
loop_
_entity_poly.entity_id
_entity_poly.type
_entity_poly.pdbx_seq_one_letter_code
_entity_poly.pdbx_strand_id
1 'polypeptide(L)'
;MSKKNDPISQNDNDEQFWDLTDQFIGLANQLGQDEVDLGKIGAAMLYAASRFNVFAVAVSSVDKEQYAQDMDEVMEYLTKQFRHMLGGNLRDFRDNYKTYIQAPDEADKAGN
;
A
#
# COMPACT_ATOMS: atom_id res chain seq x y z
N MET A 1 12.64 -25.27 -15.19
CA MET A 1 12.93 -23.92 -14.66
C MET A 1 11.60 -23.18 -14.58
N SER A 2 10.98 -23.16 -13.40
CA SER A 2 9.68 -22.52 -13.18
C SER A 2 9.84 -21.00 -13.23
N LYS A 3 9.06 -20.35 -14.08
CA LYS A 3 8.90 -18.90 -14.08
C LYS A 3 8.32 -18.51 -12.72
N LYS A 4 9.04 -17.64 -12.00
CA LYS A 4 8.55 -17.03 -10.77
C LYS A 4 7.38 -16.14 -11.17
N ASN A 5 6.18 -16.46 -10.67
CA ASN A 5 5.07 -15.52 -10.66
C ASN A 5 5.38 -14.50 -9.56
N ASP A 6 6.03 -13.40 -9.93
CA ASP A 6 5.97 -12.17 -9.14
C ASP A 6 4.54 -11.61 -9.33
N PRO A 7 3.75 -11.40 -8.26
CA PRO A 7 2.30 -11.24 -8.38
C PRO A 7 1.84 -9.87 -8.90
N ILE A 8 2.72 -9.06 -9.49
CA ILE A 8 2.33 -7.79 -10.11
C ILE A 8 3.15 -7.60 -11.40
N SER A 9 2.63 -8.11 -12.52
CA SER A 9 2.99 -7.63 -13.86
C SER A 9 2.04 -8.20 -14.93
N GLN A 10 1.23 -7.32 -15.54
CA GLN A 10 1.06 -7.11 -17.00
C GLN A 10 -0.38 -6.66 -17.35
N ASN A 11 -0.53 -5.33 -17.47
CA ASN A 11 -1.44 -4.54 -18.32
C ASN A 11 -2.97 -4.68 -18.09
N ASP A 12 -3.65 -3.53 -18.15
CA ASP A 12 -5.01 -3.18 -17.69
C ASP A 12 -5.23 -3.32 -16.18
N ASN A 13 -4.85 -4.45 -15.57
CA ASN A 13 -4.89 -4.62 -14.10
C ASN A 13 -3.89 -3.71 -13.37
N ASP A 14 -2.78 -3.35 -14.03
CA ASP A 14 -1.78 -2.47 -13.45
C ASP A 14 -2.28 -1.02 -13.40
N GLU A 15 -2.93 -0.51 -14.45
CA GLU A 15 -3.44 0.87 -14.49
C GLU A 15 -4.54 1.08 -13.45
N GLN A 16 -5.55 0.20 -13.40
CA GLN A 16 -6.61 0.30 -12.40
C GLN A 16 -6.07 0.18 -10.96
N PHE A 17 -5.07 -0.68 -10.75
CA PHE A 17 -4.41 -0.79 -9.45
C PHE A 17 -3.74 0.53 -9.03
N TRP A 18 -3.00 1.17 -9.95
CA TRP A 18 -2.34 2.45 -9.66
C TRP A 18 -3.37 3.56 -9.46
N ASP A 19 -4.42 3.63 -10.29
CA ASP A 19 -5.51 4.60 -10.14
C ASP A 19 -6.20 4.50 -8.78
N LEU A 20 -6.46 3.28 -8.30
CA LEU A 20 -7.06 3.06 -6.98
C LEU A 20 -6.08 3.43 -5.86
N THR A 21 -4.81 3.09 -6.02
CA THR A 21 -3.75 3.42 -5.06
C THR A 21 -3.61 4.93 -4.91
N ASP A 22 -3.58 5.65 -6.02
CA ASP A 22 -3.50 7.11 -6.06
C ASP A 22 -4.74 7.77 -5.44
N GLN A 23 -5.93 7.21 -5.66
CA GLN A 23 -7.14 7.68 -4.98
C GLN A 23 -7.07 7.53 -3.45
N PHE A 24 -6.55 6.40 -2.95
CA PHE A 24 -6.39 6.19 -1.51
C PHE A 24 -5.33 7.12 -0.90
N ILE A 25 -4.20 7.32 -1.59
CA ILE A 25 -3.15 8.25 -1.18
C ILE A 25 -3.66 9.69 -1.24
N GLY A 26 -4.40 10.06 -2.28
CA GLY A 26 -5.00 11.38 -2.45
C GLY A 26 -5.93 11.75 -1.28
N LEU A 27 -6.79 10.80 -0.86
CA LEU A 27 -7.61 10.99 0.33
C LEU A 27 -6.77 11.15 1.60
N ALA A 28 -5.74 10.33 1.80
CA ALA A 28 -4.85 10.44 2.95
C ALA A 28 -4.14 11.80 2.99
N ASN A 29 -3.70 12.30 1.84
CA ASN A 29 -3.08 13.63 1.70
C ASN A 29 -4.06 14.75 2.03
N GLN A 30 -5.30 14.66 1.54
CA GLN A 30 -6.35 15.63 1.88
C GLN A 30 -6.59 15.67 3.40
N LEU A 31 -6.71 14.52 4.05
CA LEU A 31 -6.89 14.44 5.50
C LEU A 31 -5.70 15.05 6.28
N GLY A 32 -4.49 14.93 5.74
CA GLY A 32 -3.29 15.57 6.32
C GLY A 32 -3.30 17.09 6.21
N GLN A 33 -3.96 17.65 5.19
CA GLN A 33 -4.17 19.10 5.06
C GLN A 33 -5.20 19.61 6.09
N ASP A 34 -6.18 18.78 6.46
CA ASP A 34 -7.19 19.08 7.48
C ASP A 34 -6.66 18.94 8.93
N GLU A 35 -5.36 19.13 9.14
CA GLU A 35 -4.64 19.08 10.43
C GLU A 35 -4.74 17.74 11.20
N VAL A 36 -5.12 16.64 10.53
CA VAL A 36 -5.06 15.31 11.15
C VAL A 36 -3.61 14.82 11.19
N ASP A 37 -3.16 14.37 12.36
CA ASP A 37 -1.82 13.79 12.54
C ASP A 37 -1.53 12.67 11.53
N LEU A 38 -0.39 12.76 10.84
CA LEU A 38 0.04 11.80 9.82
C LEU A 38 0.17 10.38 10.39
N GLY A 39 0.62 10.25 11.65
CA GLY A 39 0.70 8.98 12.34
C GLY A 39 -0.67 8.32 12.50
N LYS A 40 -1.68 9.12 12.87
CA LYS A 40 -3.07 8.67 12.96
C LYS A 40 -3.65 8.27 11.61
N ILE A 41 -3.38 9.04 10.55
CA ILE A 41 -3.81 8.70 9.17
C ILE A 41 -3.19 7.37 8.76
N GLY A 42 -1.87 7.21 8.93
CA GLY A 42 -1.17 5.97 8.58
C GLY A 42 -1.71 4.75 9.35
N ALA A 43 -1.96 4.89 10.65
CA ALA A 43 -2.56 3.82 11.45
C ALA A 43 -3.98 3.46 10.98
N ALA A 44 -4.79 4.46 10.63
CA ALA A 44 -6.13 4.25 10.10
C ALA A 44 -6.10 3.55 8.73
N MET A 45 -5.19 3.95 7.84
CA MET A 45 -5.00 3.30 6.53
C MET A 45 -4.61 1.83 6.68
N LEU A 46 -3.66 1.52 7.56
CA LEU A 46 -3.26 0.13 7.83
C LEU A 46 -4.44 -0.71 8.30
N TYR A 47 -5.24 -0.19 9.23
CA TYR A 47 -6.41 -0.89 9.74
C TYR A 47 -7.50 -1.04 8.66
N ALA A 48 -7.77 0.01 7.88
CA ALA A 48 -8.73 -0.01 6.79
C ALA A 48 -8.35 -1.05 5.72
N ALA A 49 -7.09 -1.08 5.29
CA ALA A 49 -6.58 -2.07 4.34
C ALA A 49 -6.75 -3.49 4.88
N SER A 50 -6.47 -3.73 6.17
CA SER A 50 -6.67 -5.05 6.78
C SER A 50 -8.14 -5.50 6.72
N ARG A 51 -9.08 -4.61 7.04
CA ARG A 51 -10.52 -4.91 7.05
C ARG A 51 -11.02 -5.20 5.65
N PHE A 52 -10.62 -4.39 4.68
CA PHE A 52 -11.02 -4.57 3.29
C PHE A 52 -10.47 -5.87 2.71
N ASN A 53 -9.19 -6.17 2.94
CA ASN A 53 -8.57 -7.39 2.44
C ASN A 53 -9.20 -8.66 3.05
N VAL A 54 -9.50 -8.64 4.36
CA VAL A 54 -10.22 -9.75 5.01
C VAL A 54 -11.63 -9.89 4.46
N PHE A 55 -12.34 -8.78 4.23
CA PHE A 55 -13.66 -8.80 3.59
C PHE A 55 -13.61 -9.40 2.19
N ALA A 56 -12.63 -9.02 1.36
CA ALA A 56 -12.46 -9.53 0.00
C ALA A 56 -12.27 -11.06 -0.01
N VAL A 57 -11.48 -11.59 0.93
CA VAL A 57 -11.32 -13.04 1.12
C VAL A 57 -12.63 -13.69 1.57
N ALA A 58 -13.29 -13.12 2.56
CA ALA A 58 -14.52 -13.67 3.12
C ALA A 58 -15.65 -13.78 2.08
N VAL A 59 -15.84 -12.76 1.22
CA VAL A 59 -16.84 -12.81 0.14
C VAL A 59 -16.47 -13.76 -0.99
N SER A 60 -15.20 -14.15 -1.08
CA SER A 60 -14.69 -15.13 -2.05
C SER A 60 -14.72 -16.56 -1.52
N SER A 61 -14.98 -16.73 -0.21
CA SER A 61 -15.06 -18.03 0.44
C SER A 61 -16.41 -18.69 0.16
N VAL A 62 -16.42 -20.02 0.05
CA VAL A 62 -17.65 -20.79 -0.24
C VAL A 62 -18.65 -20.68 0.90
N ASP A 63 -18.16 -20.82 2.14
CA ASP A 63 -18.94 -20.74 3.36
C ASP A 63 -18.05 -20.34 4.55
N LYS A 64 -18.66 -20.29 5.72
CA LYS A 64 -17.98 -19.92 6.97
C LYS A 64 -16.96 -20.98 7.38
N GLU A 65 -17.26 -22.25 7.16
CA GLU A 65 -16.42 -23.38 7.52
C GLU A 65 -15.12 -23.38 6.73
N GLN A 66 -15.18 -23.18 5.41
CA GLN A 66 -14.02 -23.03 4.54
C GLN A 66 -13.20 -21.79 4.93
N TYR A 67 -13.87 -20.64 5.12
CA TYR A 67 -13.19 -19.43 5.56
C TYR A 67 -12.40 -19.66 6.86
N ALA A 68 -12.99 -20.38 7.82
CA ALA A 68 -12.34 -20.69 9.09
C ALA A 68 -11.12 -21.62 8.93
N GLN A 69 -11.14 -22.54 7.97
CA GLN A 69 -10.01 -23.43 7.67
C GLN A 69 -8.85 -22.67 7.01
N ASP A 70 -9.16 -21.64 6.21
CA ASP A 70 -8.18 -20.90 5.43
C ASP A 70 -7.59 -19.69 6.17
N MET A 71 -8.06 -19.35 7.38
CA MET A 71 -7.66 -18.14 8.10
C MET A 71 -6.14 -17.99 8.26
N ASP A 72 -5.43 -19.08 8.56
CA ASP A 72 -3.97 -19.07 8.74
C ASP A 72 -3.24 -18.81 7.41
N GLU A 73 -3.71 -19.42 6.32
CA GLU A 73 -3.15 -19.20 4.98
C GLU A 73 -3.39 -17.76 4.50
N VAL A 74 -4.58 -17.22 4.76
CA VAL A 74 -4.93 -15.84 4.45
C VAL A 74 -4.06 -14.86 5.23
N MET A 75 -3.81 -15.13 6.51
CA MET A 75 -2.94 -14.31 7.34
C MET A 75 -1.50 -14.30 6.81
N GLU A 76 -0.95 -15.47 6.48
CA GLU A 76 0.40 -15.58 5.91
C GLU A 76 0.49 -14.86 4.56
N TYR A 77 -0.49 -15.06 3.68
CA TYR A 77 -0.53 -14.42 2.37
C TYR A 77 -0.54 -12.89 2.50
N LEU A 78 -1.51 -12.33 3.21
CA LEU A 78 -1.67 -10.87 3.34
C LEU A 78 -0.46 -10.22 4.00
N THR A 79 0.08 -10.82 5.06
CA THR A 79 1.25 -10.27 5.75
C THR A 79 2.52 -10.37 4.91
N LYS A 80 2.70 -11.44 4.13
CA LYS A 80 3.82 -11.58 3.19
C LYS A 80 3.76 -10.53 2.07
N GLN A 81 2.59 -10.30 1.48
CA GLN A 81 2.42 -9.25 0.46
C GLN A 81 2.70 -7.86 1.04
N PHE A 82 2.12 -7.54 2.20
CA PHE A 82 2.37 -6.26 2.87
C PHE A 82 3.85 -6.06 3.20
N ARG A 83 4.52 -7.08 3.75
CA ARG A 83 5.96 -7.03 4.05
C ARG A 83 6.80 -6.79 2.79
N HIS A 84 6.44 -7.41 1.68
CA HIS A 84 7.13 -7.19 0.41
C HIS A 84 7.00 -5.74 -0.07
N MET A 85 5.78 -5.22 -0.14
CA MET A 85 5.50 -3.83 -0.55
C MET A 85 6.15 -2.82 0.39
N LEU A 86 6.01 -3.01 1.71
CA LEU A 86 6.63 -2.15 2.72
C LEU A 86 8.14 -2.13 2.57
N GLY A 87 8.77 -3.29 2.40
CA GLY A 87 10.21 -3.38 2.17
C GLY A 87 10.65 -2.65 0.90
N GLY A 88 9.86 -2.72 -0.18
CA GLY A 88 10.09 -1.95 -1.41
C GLY A 88 10.07 -0.45 -1.15
N ASN A 89 8.97 0.05 -0.59
CA ASN A 89 8.79 1.47 -0.28
C ASN A 89 9.88 2.01 0.67
N LEU A 90 10.25 1.25 1.72
CA LEU A 90 11.31 1.66 2.64
C LEU A 90 12.67 1.83 1.94
N ARG A 91 12.99 0.93 0.99
CA ARG A 91 14.23 1.05 0.20
C ARG A 91 14.15 2.23 -0.76
N ASP A 92 13.02 2.43 -1.43
CA ASP A 92 12.83 3.55 -2.34
C ASP A 92 12.96 4.91 -1.61
N PHE A 93 12.29 5.07 -0.47
CA PHE A 93 12.42 6.27 0.37
C PHE A 93 13.83 6.46 0.92
N ARG A 94 14.55 5.38 1.27
CA ARG A 94 15.95 5.47 1.68
C ARG A 94 16.83 5.98 0.54
N ASP A 95 16.64 5.46 -0.66
CA ASP A 95 17.49 5.73 -1.82
C ASP A 95 17.18 7.12 -2.41
N ASN A 96 15.94 7.61 -2.28
CA ASN A 96 15.47 8.90 -2.79
C ASN A 96 15.17 9.95 -1.69
N TYR A 97 15.66 9.73 -0.46
CA TYR A 97 15.27 10.50 0.72
C TYR A 97 15.33 12.02 0.53
N LYS A 98 16.44 12.53 -0.04
CA LYS A 98 16.62 13.97 -0.26
C LYS A 98 15.58 14.51 -1.24
N THR A 99 15.33 13.80 -2.33
CA THR A 99 14.36 14.21 -3.36
C THR A 99 12.92 14.24 -2.82
N TYR A 100 12.55 13.28 -1.97
CA TYR A 100 11.17 13.20 -1.45
C TYR A 100 10.92 14.10 -0.22
N ILE A 101 11.94 14.41 0.56
CA ILE A 101 11.80 15.11 1.85
C ILE A 101 12.33 16.56 1.81
N GLN A 102 13.14 16.95 0.83
CA GLN A 102 13.48 18.38 0.67
C GLN A 102 12.29 19.15 0.08
N ALA A 103 11.85 20.17 0.83
CA ALA A 103 10.89 21.16 0.37
C ALA A 103 11.45 21.98 -0.82
N PRO A 104 10.59 22.61 -1.66
CA PRO A 104 10.99 23.42 -2.83
C PRO A 104 11.97 24.56 -2.54
N ASP A 105 12.16 24.96 -1.28
CA ASP A 105 12.87 26.19 -0.87
C ASP A 105 14.40 26.20 -1.13
N GLU A 106 15.00 25.10 -1.57
CA GLU A 106 16.41 25.06 -1.98
C GLU A 106 16.61 25.22 -3.50
N ALA A 107 15.57 25.01 -4.33
CA ALA A 107 15.66 25.19 -5.78
C ALA A 107 15.80 26.67 -6.18
N ASP A 108 15.24 27.59 -5.38
CA ASP A 108 15.32 29.04 -5.61
C ASP A 108 16.64 29.69 -5.15
N LYS A 109 17.55 28.93 -4.51
CA LYS A 109 18.88 29.43 -4.09
C LYS A 109 20.02 29.01 -5.02
N ALA A 110 19.74 28.18 -6.03
CA ALA A 110 20.74 27.70 -6.99
C ALA A 110 20.78 28.49 -8.31
N GLY A 111 19.91 29.50 -8.48
CA GLY A 111 19.95 30.44 -9.60
C GLY A 111 20.81 31.66 -9.27
N ASN A 112 22.13 31.53 -9.37
CA ASN A 112 23.07 32.66 -9.43
C ASN A 112 23.62 32.82 -10.84
#